data_AF-A0A0Q5W5E5-F1
#
_entry.id   AF-A0A0Q5W5E5-F1
#
_cell.length_a   1.000
_cell.length_b   1.000
_cell.length_c   1.000
_cell.angle_alpha   90.00
_cell.angle_beta   90.00
_cell.angle_gamma   90.00
#
_symmetry.space_group_name_H-M   'P 1'
#
loop_
_entity.id
_entity.type
_entity.pdbx_description
1 polymer ?
#
loop_
_entity_poly.entity_id
_entity_poly.type
_entity_poly.pdbx_seq_one_letter_code
_entity_poly.pdbx_strand_id
1 'polypeptide(L)' 'MLDVNLTDLGLGPVLLGTVYLAPVGSGNQIAVLADRQVVLRDGFTHVQTTTNGQTVVSAYPASRVIKVEDLRPAP' A
#
# COMPACT_ATOMS: atom_id res chain seq x y z
N MET A 1 6.06 22.41 0.04
CA MET A 1 5.58 21.10 -0.47
C MET A 1 5.63 20.17 0.73
N LEU A 2 4.50 19.58 1.14
CA LEU A 2 4.49 18.70 2.31
C LEU A 2 4.80 17.28 1.82
N ASP A 3 5.99 16.78 2.15
CA ASP A 3 6.31 15.36 1.99
C ASP A 3 5.51 14.59 3.04
N VAL A 4 4.45 13.89 2.59
CA VAL A 4 3.65 13.03 3.46
C VAL A 4 4.24 11.64 3.43
N ASN A 5 4.72 11.16 4.58
CA ASN A 5 5.28 9.82 4.76
C ASN A 5 4.36 8.98 5.67
N LEU A 6 4.15 7.70 5.34
CA LEU A 6 3.34 6.77 6.14
C LEU A 6 3.82 6.66 7.60
N THR A 7 5.12 6.82 7.83
CA THR A 7 5.71 6.86 9.19
C THR A 7 5.19 8.03 10.01
N ASP A 8 4.94 9.17 9.37
CA ASP A 8 4.56 10.43 10.02
C ASP A 8 3.05 10.50 10.26
N LEU A 9 2.28 9.65 9.59
CA LEU A 9 0.83 9.55 9.75
C LEU A 9 0.41 8.76 11.00
N GLY A 10 1.36 8.18 11.75
CA GLY A 10 1.06 7.42 12.97
C GLY A 10 0.18 6.20 12.72
N LEU A 11 0.20 5.66 11.49
CA LEU A 11 -0.72 4.62 11.04
C LEU A 11 -0.33 3.22 11.55
N GLY A 12 0.84 3.06 12.18
CA GLY A 12 1.34 1.79 12.68
C GLY A 12 2.66 1.40 12.01
N PRO A 13 3.10 0.14 12.13
CA PRO A 13 4.35 -0.32 11.52
C PRO A 13 4.26 -0.24 9.99
N VAL A 14 5.23 0.45 9.40
CA VAL A 14 5.38 0.53 7.94
C VAL A 14 6.19 -0.66 7.47
N LEU A 15 5.69 -1.32 6.44
CA LEU A 15 6.30 -2.49 5.84
C LEU A 15 6.66 -2.17 4.39
N LEU A 16 7.73 -2.75 3.86
CA LEU A 16 8.06 -2.67 2.44
C LEU A 16 7.60 -3.95 1.76
N GLY A 17 6.81 -3.86 0.69
CA GLY A 17 6.39 -5.06 -0.04
C GLY A 17 5.65 -4.79 -1.35
N THR A 18 5.42 -5.89 -2.08
CA THR A 18 4.64 -5.88 -3.31
C THR A 18 3.15 -6.01 -3.01
N VAL A 19 2.34 -5.10 -3.55
CA VAL A 19 0.89 -5.05 -3.35
C VAL A 19 0.17 -5.43 -4.66
N TYR A 20 -0.76 -6.37 -4.56
CA TYR A 20 -1.61 -6.81 -5.66
C TYR A 20 -3.03 -6.27 -5.46
N LEU A 21 -3.44 -5.33 -6.30
CA LEU A 21 -4.74 -4.67 -6.25
C LEU A 21 -5.72 -5.28 -7.25
N ALA A 22 -6.87 -5.71 -6.75
CA ALA A 22 -8.02 -6.04 -7.58
C ALA A 22 -8.63 -4.77 -8.17
N PRO A 23 -8.92 -4.71 -9.48
CA PRO A 23 -9.64 -3.60 -10.06
C PRO A 23 -11.11 -3.65 -9.61
N VAL A 24 -11.74 -2.49 -9.51
CA VAL A 24 -13.16 -2.39 -9.17
C VAL A 24 -13.96 -2.60 -10.46
N GLY A 25 -14.53 -3.78 -10.64
CA GLY A 25 -15.32 -4.13 -11.83
C GLY A 25 -15.04 -5.54 -12.34
N SER A 26 -15.71 -5.95 -13.43
CA SER A 26 -15.60 -7.27 -14.07
C SER A 26 -14.28 -7.50 -14.85
N GLY A 27 -13.22 -6.76 -14.52
CA GLY A 27 -11.92 -6.89 -15.15
C GLY A 27 -11.03 -7.88 -14.40
N ASN A 28 -10.42 -8.83 -15.10
CA ASN A 28 -9.42 -9.75 -14.53
C ASN A 28 -8.02 -9.12 -14.37
N GLN A 29 -7.91 -7.79 -14.42
CA GLN A 29 -6.60 -7.10 -14.45
C GLN A 29 -6.13 -6.72 -13.04
N ILE A 30 -5.26 -7.53 -12.44
CA ILE A 30 -4.63 -7.20 -11.15
C ILE A 30 -3.53 -6.16 -11.38
N ALA A 31 -3.58 -5.03 -10.69
CA ALA A 31 -2.48 -4.07 -10.68
C ALA A 31 -1.43 -4.49 -9.65
N VAL A 32 -0.17 -4.53 -10.05
CA VAL A 32 0.96 -4.93 -9.19
C VAL A 32 1.82 -3.72 -8.87
N LEU A 33 1.96 -3.39 -7.60
CA LEU A 33 2.79 -2.29 -7.11
C LEU A 33 3.94 -2.86 -6.28
N ALA A 34 5.12 -2.98 -6.87
CA ALA A 34 6.32 -3.47 -6.19
C ALA A 34 6.95 -2.41 -5.26
N ASP A 35 7.65 -2.89 -4.23
CA ASP A 35 8.48 -2.10 -3.31
C ASP A 35 7.79 -0.85 -2.74
N ARG A 36 6.50 -1.01 -2.38
CA ARG A 36 5.73 0.08 -1.78
C ARG A 36 5.82 0.01 -0.28
N GLN A 37 5.81 1.19 0.34
CA GLN A 37 5.53 1.27 1.77
C GLN A 37 4.04 1.03 1.98
N VAL A 38 3.75 0.14 2.91
CA VAL A 38 2.41 -0.33 3.22
C VAL A 38 2.17 -0.33 4.72
N VAL A 39 0.96 0.05 5.11
CA VAL A 39 0.45 -0.08 6.49
C VAL A 39 -0.89 -0.78 6.47
N LEU A 40 -1.06 -1.77 7.35
CA LEU A 40 -2.33 -2.47 7.56
C LEU A 40 -2.98 -1.93 8.84
N ARG A 41 -4.13 -1.28 8.71
CA ARG A 41 -4.85 -0.68 9.84
C ARG A 41 -6.34 -0.61 9.60
N ASP A 42 -7.12 -0.95 10.62
CA ASP A 42 -8.58 -0.80 10.66
C ASP A 42 -9.31 -1.44 9.46
N GLY A 43 -8.79 -2.55 8.93
CA GLY A 43 -9.35 -3.25 7.76
C GLY A 43 -8.97 -2.65 6.40
N PHE A 44 -8.03 -1.70 6.38
CA PHE A 44 -7.50 -1.07 5.17
C PHE A 44 -6.00 -1.28 5.03
N THR A 45 -5.56 -1.37 3.78
CA THR A 45 -4.16 -1.35 3.36
C THR A 45 -3.86 0.04 2.80
N HIS A 46 -3.01 0.78 3.48
CA HIS A 46 -2.55 2.10 3.07
C HIS A 46 -1.25 1.93 2.28
N VAL A 47 -1.20 2.41 1.05
CA VAL A 47 -0.06 2.25 0.13
C VAL A 47 0.47 3.62 -0.22
N GLN A 48 1.76 3.85 0.01
CA GLN A 48 2.44 5.05 -0.44
C GLN A 48 3.05 4.84 -1.83
N THR A 49 2.73 5.74 -2.75
CA THR A 49 3.26 5.75 -4.11
C THR A 49 3.92 7.10 -4.36
N THR A 50 5.19 7.08 -4.74
CA THR A 50 5.90 8.29 -5.18
C THR A 50 6.10 8.24 -6.68
N THR A 51 5.62 9.25 -7.39
CA THR A 51 5.72 9.39 -8.85
C THR A 51 6.16 10.81 -9.17
N ASN A 52 7.26 10.98 -9.92
CA ASN A 52 7.80 12.29 -10.30
C ASN A 52 7.99 13.27 -9.12
N GLY A 53 8.46 12.75 -7.97
CA GLY A 53 8.67 13.56 -6.76
C GLY A 53 7.40 13.93 -5.98
N GLN A 54 6.22 13.47 -6.42
CA GLN A 54 4.99 13.61 -5.66
C GLN A 54 4.66 12.30 -4.94
N THR A 55 4.45 12.39 -3.64
CA THR A 55 4.08 11.25 -2.80
C THR A 55 2.58 11.29 -2.51
N VAL A 56 1.90 10.19 -2.81
CA VAL A 56 0.47 10.00 -2.55
C VAL A 56 0.29 8.76 -1.69
N VAL A 57 -0.50 8.89 -0.62
CA VAL A 57 -0.93 7.76 0.21
C VAL A 57 -2.38 7.43 -0.15
N SER A 58 -2.60 6.20 -0.62
CA SER A 58 -3.92 5.69 -1.00
C SER A 58 -4.35 4.60 -0.02
N ALA A 59 -5.60 4.65 0.45
CA ALA A 59 -6.18 3.62 1.30
C ALA A 59 -7.09 2.69 0.48
N TYR A 60 -6.83 1.39 0.54
CA TYR A 60 -7.63 0.36 -0.10
C TYR A 60 -8.25 -0.53 0.97
N PRO A 61 -9.54 -0.90 0.88
CA PRO A 61 -10.09 -1.96 1.72
C PRO A 61 -9.24 -3.22 1.59
N ALA A 62 -9.04 -3.97 2.67
CA ALA A 62 -8.26 -5.21 2.62
C ALA A 62 -8.82 -6.19 1.58
N SER A 63 -10.13 -6.19 1.34
CA SER A 63 -10.78 -7.00 0.29
C SER A 63 -10.39 -6.63 -1.15
N ARG A 64 -9.85 -5.43 -1.38
CA ARG A 64 -9.28 -5.02 -2.68
C ARG A 64 -7.82 -5.42 -2.85
N VAL A 65 -7.15 -5.76 -1.76
CA VAL A 65 -5.76 -6.21 -1.80
C VAL A 65 -5.76 -7.73 -1.74
N ILE A 66 -5.46 -8.37 -2.87
CA ILE A 66 -5.59 -9.83 -2.99
C ILE A 66 -4.38 -10.52 -2.36
N LYS A 67 -3.21 -9.86 -2.36
CA LYS A 67 -2.03 -10.33 -1.65
C LYS A 67 -1.03 -9.21 -1.40
N VAL A 68 -0.28 -9.36 -0.30
CA VAL A 68 0.88 -8.52 0.05
C VAL A 68 2.00 -9.48 0.45
N GLU A 69 2.54 -10.22 -0.51
CA GLU A 69 3.10 -11.56 -0.23
C GLU A 69 4.43 -11.61 0.53
N ASP A 70 5.05 -10.49 0.88
CA ASP A 70 6.40 -10.48 1.46
C ASP A 70 6.54 -9.67 2.75
N LEU A 71 5.44 -9.44 3.47
CA LEU A 71 5.51 -8.78 4.78
C LEU A 71 6.03 -9.72 5.87
N ARG A 72 7.28 -10.17 5.77
CA ARG A 72 8.01 -10.60 6.97
C ARG A 72 8.52 -9.32 7.64
N PRO A 73 8.16 -9.06 8.92
CA PRO A 73 9.08 -8.32 9.75
C PRO A 73 10.38 -9.12 9.73
N ALA A 74 11.50 -8.48 9.36
CA ALA A 74 12.79 -9.11 9.54
C ALA A 74 12.92 -9.56 11.00
N PRO A 75 13.40 -10.79 11.29
CA PRO A 75 13.79 -11.16 12.65
C PRO A 75 14.92 -10.27 13.17
#